data_AF-A0A662L1D3-F1
#
_entry.id   AF-A0A662L1D3-F1
#
_cell.length_a   1.000
_cell.length_b   1.000
_cell.length_c   1.000
_cell.angle_alpha   90.00
_cell.angle_beta   90.00
_cell.angle_gamma   90.00
#
_symmetry.space_group_name_H-M   'P 1'
#
loop_
_entity.id
_entity.type
_entity.pdbx_description
1 polymer ?
#
loop_
_entity_poly.entity_id
_entity_poly.type
_entity_poly.pdbx_seq_one_letter_code
_entity_poly.pdbx_strand_id
1 'polypeptide(L)'
;MFKKLREIKEKGYIIPWKMFKIVIRTVPALLKALIKHPMLIIKANRAAKKYLKNMKTQELPYRIPEYEEGMPYNKSNERYLRPTHFCESDAPEIIALANELGAFKKSDREYAEAVFEFVKNNIKLSFVGLDGAVATLKRGSGTCLHQLSLFAALCRAGGLPARYRLYSLALIESMYDSMVGASPVLKDWYDAFGTFMLHGTAEVLIDGEWVVADPTFTPEYEMAMGVPLAKLGDDPTGMWNYPVEGTMMLLEGLPYGAGAVWNVLVNWIGKGEVLKINMNLEEGRKRGRKMLEEIKEEDRYDMEVRKSYKAKMPKVTLERSPQLVFES
;
A
#
# COMPACT_ATOMS: atom_id res chain seq x y z
N MET A 1 25.87 13.45 -19.23
CA MET A 1 24.97 12.31 -19.52
C MET A 1 25.14 11.16 -18.51
N PHE A 2 26.35 10.64 -18.29
CA PHE A 2 26.62 9.53 -17.36
C PHE A 2 26.20 9.77 -15.89
N LYS A 3 26.44 10.96 -15.32
CA LYS A 3 26.03 11.29 -13.94
C LYS A 3 24.51 11.20 -13.73
N LYS A 4 23.73 11.66 -14.71
CA LYS A 4 22.25 11.63 -14.70
C LYS A 4 21.73 10.20 -14.82
N LEU A 5 22.34 9.37 -15.68
CA LEU A 5 22.02 7.93 -15.79
C LEU A 5 22.34 7.16 -14.51
N ARG A 6 23.47 7.47 -13.87
CA ARG A 6 23.85 6.88 -12.58
C ARG A 6 22.84 7.23 -11.49
N GLU A 7 22.45 8.50 -11.40
CA GLU A 7 21.44 8.96 -10.44
C GLU A 7 20.07 8.30 -10.65
N ILE A 8 19.61 8.18 -11.91
CA ILE A 8 18.38 7.47 -12.27
C ILE A 8 18.43 6.01 -11.79
N LYS A 9 19.56 5.33 -12.00
CA LYS A 9 19.75 3.94 -11.56
C LYS A 9 19.79 3.85 -10.03
N GLU A 10 20.52 4.73 -9.36
CA GLU A 10 20.67 4.75 -7.89
C GLU A 10 19.32 4.97 -7.21
N LYS A 11 18.51 5.93 -7.69
CA LYS A 11 17.18 6.26 -7.15
C LYS A 11 16.10 5.19 -7.44
N GLY A 12 16.45 4.10 -8.13
CA GLY A 12 15.52 3.01 -8.44
C GLY A 12 14.55 3.32 -9.58
N TYR A 13 14.85 4.32 -10.42
CA TYR A 13 13.93 4.77 -11.48
C TYR A 13 13.89 3.85 -12.71
N ILE A 14 14.73 2.82 -12.75
CA ILE A 14 14.72 1.78 -13.78
C ILE A 14 14.00 0.55 -13.22
N ILE A 15 13.03 0.02 -13.98
CA ILE A 15 12.31 -1.18 -13.57
C ILE A 15 13.28 -2.35 -13.31
N PRO A 16 13.27 -2.94 -12.11
CA PRO A 16 14.10 -4.11 -11.83
C PRO A 16 13.74 -5.28 -12.76
N TRP A 17 14.73 -6.08 -13.16
CA TRP A 17 14.50 -7.22 -14.06
C TRP A 17 13.46 -8.22 -13.52
N LYS A 18 13.48 -8.46 -12.21
CA LYS A 18 12.47 -9.31 -11.53
C LYS A 18 11.06 -8.74 -11.71
N MET A 19 10.88 -7.44 -11.48
CA MET A 19 9.62 -6.73 -11.68
C MET A 19 9.16 -6.77 -13.14
N PHE A 20 10.08 -6.55 -14.08
CA PHE A 20 9.78 -6.59 -15.50
C PHE A 20 9.29 -7.97 -15.98
N LYS A 21 9.95 -9.06 -15.55
CA LYS A 21 9.52 -10.43 -15.86
C LYS A 21 8.10 -10.71 -15.37
N ILE A 22 7.77 -10.23 -14.18
CA ILE A 22 6.44 -10.33 -13.59
C ILE A 22 5.42 -9.62 -14.49
N VAL A 23 5.64 -8.35 -14.80
CA VAL A 23 4.72 -7.53 -15.61
C VAL A 23 4.48 -8.13 -17.00
N ILE A 24 5.51 -8.60 -17.69
CA ILE A 24 5.34 -9.20 -19.03
C ILE A 24 4.47 -10.45 -19.00
N ARG A 25 4.60 -11.29 -17.97
CA ARG A 25 3.79 -12.51 -17.84
C ARG A 25 2.34 -12.19 -17.48
N THR A 26 2.09 -11.10 -16.77
CA THR A 26 0.74 -10.72 -16.31
C THR A 26 -0.11 -10.05 -17.38
N VAL A 27 0.50 -9.18 -18.19
CA VAL A 27 -0.22 -8.31 -19.13
C VAL A 27 -1.12 -9.08 -20.12
N PRO A 28 -0.69 -10.20 -20.73
CA PRO A 28 -1.55 -10.97 -21.63
C PRO A 28 -2.79 -11.57 -20.93
N ALA A 29 -2.64 -12.06 -19.70
CA ALA A 29 -3.75 -12.61 -18.93
C ALA A 29 -4.77 -11.53 -18.59
N LEU A 30 -4.29 -10.34 -18.20
CA LEU A 30 -5.12 -9.17 -17.93
C LEU A 30 -5.90 -8.72 -19.16
N LEU A 31 -5.23 -8.60 -20.31
CA LEU A 31 -5.88 -8.24 -21.57
C LEU A 31 -6.96 -9.27 -21.95
N LYS A 32 -6.70 -10.56 -21.75
CA LYS A 32 -7.68 -11.62 -21.99
C LYS A 32 -8.90 -11.51 -21.06
N ALA A 33 -8.71 -11.15 -19.80
CA ALA A 33 -9.80 -10.94 -18.84
C ALA A 33 -10.68 -9.74 -19.20
N LEU A 34 -10.08 -8.65 -19.69
CA LEU A 34 -10.81 -7.47 -20.20
C LEU A 34 -11.71 -7.81 -21.40
N ILE A 35 -11.22 -8.66 -22.31
CA ILE A 35 -11.94 -9.07 -23.52
C ILE A 35 -13.13 -9.99 -23.21
N LYS A 36 -13.06 -10.79 -22.14
CA LYS A 36 -14.12 -11.74 -21.79
C LYS A 36 -15.41 -11.08 -21.29
N HIS A 37 -15.34 -9.89 -20.69
CA HIS A 37 -16.49 -9.27 -19.99
C HIS A 37 -16.78 -7.80 -20.36
N PRO A 38 -16.80 -7.42 -21.65
CA PRO A 38 -16.87 -6.01 -22.07
C PRO A 38 -18.17 -5.32 -21.62
N MET A 39 -19.30 -6.02 -21.70
CA MET A 39 -20.61 -5.48 -21.31
C MET A 39 -20.75 -5.27 -19.79
N LEU A 40 -20.12 -6.12 -18.97
CA LEU A 40 -20.13 -5.97 -17.51
C LEU A 40 -19.33 -4.73 -17.10
N ILE A 41 -18.16 -4.52 -17.72
CA ILE A 41 -17.32 -3.34 -17.48
C ILE A 41 -18.05 -2.05 -17.87
N ILE A 42 -18.69 -2.02 -19.05
CA ILE A 42 -19.47 -0.85 -19.50
C ILE A 42 -20.62 -0.53 -18.53
N LYS A 43 -21.38 -1.55 -18.12
CA LYS A 43 -22.49 -1.39 -17.16
C LYS A 43 -21.99 -0.87 -15.82
N ALA A 44 -20.90 -1.47 -15.29
CA ALA A 44 -20.28 -1.05 -14.04
C ALA A 44 -19.80 0.41 -14.11
N ASN A 45 -19.12 0.81 -15.20
CA ASN A 45 -18.63 2.17 -15.39
C ASN A 45 -19.77 3.19 -15.49
N ARG A 46 -20.87 2.85 -16.17
CA ARG A 46 -22.07 3.72 -16.23
C ARG A 46 -22.70 3.91 -14.85
N ALA A 47 -22.86 2.82 -14.10
CA ALA A 47 -23.39 2.88 -12.73
C ALA A 47 -22.48 3.72 -11.81
N ALA A 48 -21.17 3.50 -11.89
CA ALA A 48 -20.19 4.24 -11.10
C ALA A 48 -20.19 5.73 -11.42
N LYS A 49 -20.33 6.13 -12.69
CA LYS A 49 -20.43 7.55 -13.06
C LYS A 49 -21.63 8.24 -12.39
N LYS A 50 -22.78 7.54 -12.29
CA LYS A 50 -23.97 8.06 -11.60
C LYS A 50 -23.73 8.17 -10.09
N TYR A 51 -23.09 7.17 -9.49
CA TYR A 51 -22.77 7.17 -8.07
C TYR A 51 -21.77 8.26 -7.69
N LEU A 52 -20.64 8.35 -8.39
CA LEU A 52 -19.57 9.32 -8.13
C LEU A 52 -20.04 10.77 -8.29
N LYS A 53 -21.00 11.05 -9.18
CA LYS A 53 -21.59 12.38 -9.33
C LYS A 53 -22.31 12.86 -8.06
N ASN A 54 -22.85 11.92 -7.28
CA ASN A 54 -23.63 12.20 -6.08
C ASN A 54 -22.88 11.89 -4.79
N MET A 55 -21.64 11.41 -4.89
CA MET A 55 -20.81 11.08 -3.73
C MET A 55 -20.23 12.37 -3.17
N LYS A 56 -20.50 12.65 -1.88
CA LYS A 56 -19.86 13.75 -1.18
C LYS A 56 -18.38 13.42 -0.97
N THR A 57 -17.52 14.43 -1.11
CA THR A 57 -16.13 14.32 -0.68
C THR A 57 -16.10 13.95 0.79
N GLN A 58 -15.34 12.91 1.12
CA GLN A 58 -15.17 12.51 2.51
C GLN A 58 -14.24 13.51 3.20
N GLU A 59 -14.64 13.98 4.37
CA GLU A 59 -13.77 14.80 5.22
C GLU A 59 -12.60 13.96 5.74
N LEU A 60 -11.41 14.57 5.78
CA LEU A 60 -10.22 13.93 6.32
C LEU A 60 -10.34 13.85 7.85
N PRO A 61 -9.92 12.74 8.48
CA PRO A 61 -9.92 12.63 9.95
C PRO A 61 -8.80 13.45 10.62
N TYR A 62 -8.00 14.15 9.83
CA TYR A 62 -6.87 14.98 10.26
C TYR A 62 -6.84 16.28 9.46
N ARG A 63 -6.13 17.27 10.02
CA ARG A 63 -5.70 18.46 9.29
C ARG A 63 -4.28 18.26 8.78
N ILE A 64 -3.93 18.92 7.68
CA ILE A 64 -2.53 19.02 7.25
C ILE A 64 -1.99 20.31 7.87
N PRO A 65 -0.97 20.26 8.74
CA PRO A 65 -0.39 21.46 9.33
C PRO A 65 0.21 22.37 8.25
N GLU A 66 0.17 23.67 8.51
CA GLU A 66 0.79 24.65 7.62
C GLU A 66 2.32 24.59 7.77
N TYR A 67 3.01 24.74 6.65
CA TYR A 67 4.47 24.84 6.64
C TYR A 67 4.90 26.26 6.98
N GLU A 68 5.80 26.39 7.94
CA GLU A 68 6.47 27.65 8.27
C GLU A 68 7.90 27.64 7.74
N GLU A 69 8.35 28.77 7.20
CA GLU A 69 9.71 28.90 6.70
C GLU A 69 10.73 28.63 7.83
N GLY A 70 11.67 27.72 7.57
CA GLY A 70 12.69 27.33 8.55
C GLY A 70 12.33 26.12 9.41
N MET A 71 11.15 25.50 9.23
CA MET A 71 10.86 24.20 9.86
C MET A 71 11.98 23.20 9.53
N PRO A 72 12.56 22.52 10.54
CA PRO A 72 13.66 21.61 10.32
C PRO A 72 13.19 20.39 9.52
N TYR A 73 14.00 19.98 8.56
CA TYR A 73 13.86 18.72 7.84
C TYR A 73 15.22 18.25 7.34
N ASN A 74 15.33 16.97 7.09
CA ASN A 74 16.56 16.38 6.59
C ASN A 74 16.70 16.63 5.08
N LYS A 75 17.56 17.60 4.75
CA LYS A 75 17.94 17.91 3.37
C LYS A 75 19.19 17.11 2.96
N SER A 76 19.02 15.81 2.76
CA SER A 76 20.12 14.91 2.38
C SER A 76 19.99 14.38 0.94
N ASN A 77 21.13 14.15 0.28
CA ASN A 77 21.23 13.45 -1.00
C ASN A 77 21.70 12.00 -0.83
N GLU A 78 21.81 11.53 0.40
CA GLU A 78 22.18 10.16 0.72
C GLU A 78 21.05 9.18 0.37
N ARG A 79 21.46 7.96 0.04
CA ARG A 79 20.53 6.88 -0.31
C ARG A 79 19.58 6.63 0.85
N TYR A 80 18.29 6.49 0.53
CA TYR A 80 17.19 6.26 1.49
C TYR A 80 16.84 7.44 2.39
N LEU A 81 17.54 8.57 2.28
CA LEU A 81 17.21 9.82 2.97
C LEU A 81 16.68 10.91 2.04
N ARG A 82 17.08 10.87 0.77
CA ARG A 82 16.64 11.84 -0.25
C ARG A 82 15.21 11.59 -0.75
N PRO A 83 14.53 12.64 -1.25
CA PRO A 83 13.26 12.47 -1.94
C PRO A 83 13.43 11.65 -3.22
N THR A 84 12.39 10.87 -3.54
CA THR A 84 12.32 10.10 -4.79
C THR A 84 10.97 10.26 -5.47
N HIS A 85 10.85 9.76 -6.70
CA HIS A 85 9.56 9.71 -7.40
C HIS A 85 8.48 9.04 -6.53
N PHE A 86 7.34 9.72 -6.37
CA PHE A 86 6.23 9.39 -5.49
C PHE A 86 6.49 9.44 -3.98
N CYS A 87 7.68 9.86 -3.54
CA CYS A 87 8.09 9.97 -2.14
C CYS A 87 8.75 11.34 -1.90
N GLU A 88 7.92 12.38 -1.86
CA GLU A 88 8.33 13.79 -1.80
C GLU A 88 8.65 14.24 -0.36
N SER A 89 9.74 13.72 0.24
CA SER A 89 10.14 14.03 1.63
C SER A 89 10.53 15.49 1.87
N ASP A 90 10.76 16.26 0.83
CA ASP A 90 11.08 17.70 0.84
C ASP A 90 9.86 18.59 0.55
N ALA A 91 8.66 18.02 0.39
CA ALA A 91 7.45 18.80 0.18
C ALA A 91 7.01 19.52 1.47
N PRO A 92 6.55 20.78 1.40
CA PRO A 92 6.12 21.56 2.56
C PRO A 92 5.10 20.83 3.45
N GLU A 93 4.10 20.17 2.85
CA GLU A 93 3.06 19.43 3.59
C GLU A 93 3.63 18.23 4.36
N ILE A 94 4.64 17.56 3.80
CA ILE A 94 5.32 16.42 4.44
C ILE A 94 6.22 16.91 5.57
N ILE A 95 6.96 18.01 5.35
CA ILE A 95 7.82 18.61 6.37
C ILE A 95 6.99 19.08 7.57
N ALA A 96 5.89 19.79 7.32
CA ALA A 96 5.02 20.30 8.38
C ALA A 96 4.44 19.15 9.22
N LEU A 97 3.95 18.09 8.55
CA LEU A 97 3.40 16.93 9.24
C LEU A 97 4.49 16.15 10.00
N ALA A 98 5.67 15.96 9.42
CA ALA A 98 6.81 15.34 10.10
C ALA A 98 7.14 16.06 11.42
N ASN A 99 7.16 17.40 11.40
CA ASN A 99 7.38 18.23 12.58
C ASN A 99 6.25 18.11 13.62
N GLU A 100 4.98 18.05 13.18
CA GLU A 100 3.83 17.82 14.08
C GLU A 100 3.91 16.43 14.75
N LEU A 101 4.38 15.42 14.03
CA LEU A 101 4.56 14.05 14.54
C LEU A 101 5.77 13.88 15.46
N GLY A 102 6.68 14.86 15.50
CA GLY A 102 7.80 14.94 16.45
C GLY A 102 9.19 14.75 15.85
N ALA A 103 9.35 14.94 14.53
CA ALA A 103 10.68 14.97 13.91
C ALA A 103 11.63 15.93 14.66
N PHE A 104 12.86 15.48 14.90
CA PHE A 104 13.91 16.22 15.62
C PHE A 104 13.57 16.61 17.09
N LYS A 105 12.48 16.08 17.65
CA LYS A 105 12.06 16.31 19.04
C LYS A 105 11.94 15.01 19.84
N LYS A 106 11.48 13.94 19.19
CA LYS A 106 11.38 12.59 19.74
C LYS A 106 12.63 11.77 19.42
N SER A 107 12.82 10.65 20.11
CA SER A 107 13.79 9.64 19.66
C SER A 107 13.37 9.04 18.31
N ASP A 108 14.33 8.46 17.58
CA ASP A 108 14.09 7.84 16.27
C ASP A 108 12.97 6.79 16.31
N ARG A 109 12.94 5.98 17.38
CA ARG A 109 11.89 4.97 17.63
C ARG A 109 10.52 5.61 17.80
N GLU A 110 10.38 6.53 18.74
CA GLU A 110 9.10 7.19 19.05
C GLU A 110 8.57 8.01 17.86
N TYR A 111 9.47 8.61 17.07
CA TYR A 111 9.11 9.32 15.85
C TYR A 111 8.59 8.34 14.79
N ALA A 112 9.31 7.26 14.52
CA ALA A 112 8.89 6.25 13.54
C ALA A 112 7.56 5.60 13.92
N GLU A 113 7.32 5.33 15.20
CA GLU A 113 6.04 4.85 15.71
C GLU A 113 4.92 5.86 15.49
N ALA A 114 5.15 7.15 15.77
CA ALA A 114 4.16 8.20 15.51
C ALA A 114 3.82 8.33 14.01
N VAL A 115 4.82 8.18 13.13
CA VAL A 115 4.60 8.16 11.67
C VAL A 115 3.80 6.92 11.26
N PHE A 116 4.15 5.75 11.78
CA PHE A 116 3.43 4.50 11.50
C PHE A 116 1.95 4.62 11.89
N GLU A 117 1.69 5.03 13.13
CA GLU A 117 0.34 5.20 13.67
C GLU A 117 -0.45 6.26 12.91
N PHE A 118 0.19 7.38 12.52
CA PHE A 118 -0.48 8.37 11.69
C PHE A 118 -0.95 7.76 10.38
N VAL A 119 -0.06 7.08 9.64
CA VAL A 119 -0.42 6.52 8.32
C VAL A 119 -1.48 5.44 8.46
N LYS A 120 -1.30 4.50 9.42
CA LYS A 120 -2.21 3.38 9.66
C LYS A 120 -3.62 3.84 10.02
N ASN A 121 -3.75 4.84 10.90
CA ASN A 121 -5.04 5.26 11.43
C ASN A 121 -5.77 6.25 10.51
N ASN A 122 -5.04 6.99 9.67
CA ASN A 122 -5.62 8.10 8.91
C ASN A 122 -5.71 7.86 7.40
N ILE A 123 -4.92 6.94 6.83
CA ILE A 123 -4.84 6.74 5.38
C ILE A 123 -5.49 5.42 5.01
N LYS A 124 -6.65 5.50 4.37
CA LYS A 124 -7.46 4.30 4.06
C LYS A 124 -6.94 3.58 2.82
N LEU A 125 -6.87 2.25 2.87
CA LEU A 125 -6.70 1.44 1.67
C LEU A 125 -7.82 1.72 0.65
N SER A 126 -7.44 2.19 -0.53
CA SER A 126 -8.35 2.43 -1.65
C SER A 126 -7.60 2.22 -2.96
N PHE A 127 -8.23 1.54 -3.91
CA PHE A 127 -7.68 1.38 -5.24
C PHE A 127 -7.93 2.66 -6.04
N VAL A 128 -6.85 3.38 -6.29
CA VAL A 128 -6.78 4.63 -7.05
C VAL A 128 -5.55 4.60 -7.96
N GLY A 129 -5.51 5.45 -8.98
CA GLY A 129 -4.29 5.61 -9.79
C GLY A 129 -3.10 6.00 -8.92
N LEU A 130 -1.92 5.45 -9.20
CA LEU A 130 -0.68 5.72 -8.51
C LEU A 130 -0.23 7.16 -8.71
N ASP A 131 -0.03 7.86 -7.60
CA ASP A 131 0.54 9.20 -7.48
C ASP A 131 1.43 9.31 -6.22
N GLY A 132 1.80 10.54 -5.83
CA GLY A 132 2.79 10.82 -4.79
C GLY A 132 2.29 10.83 -3.35
N ALA A 133 3.23 10.92 -2.41
CA ALA A 133 2.98 11.00 -0.98
C ALA A 133 2.13 12.24 -0.62
N VAL A 134 2.38 13.40 -1.24
CA VAL A 134 1.59 14.62 -1.00
C VAL A 134 0.13 14.45 -1.45
N ALA A 135 -0.08 13.87 -2.63
CA ALA A 135 -1.44 13.61 -3.13
C ALA A 135 -2.17 12.60 -2.25
N THR A 136 -1.45 11.59 -1.77
CA THR A 136 -1.96 10.61 -0.78
C THR A 136 -2.38 11.30 0.51
N LEU A 137 -1.54 12.16 1.07
CA LEU A 137 -1.83 12.92 2.30
C LEU A 137 -3.03 13.85 2.12
N LYS A 138 -3.20 14.49 0.96
CA LYS A 138 -4.38 15.34 0.70
C LYS A 138 -5.67 14.55 0.48
N ARG A 139 -5.55 13.29 0.06
CA ARG A 139 -6.69 12.41 -0.25
C ARG A 139 -7.12 11.55 0.93
N GLY A 140 -6.24 11.28 1.90
CA GLY A 140 -6.53 10.39 3.04
C GLY A 140 -6.77 8.94 2.65
N SER A 141 -6.37 8.55 1.44
CA SER A 141 -6.52 7.17 0.96
C SER A 141 -5.60 6.85 -0.21
N GLY A 142 -5.31 5.58 -0.41
CA GLY A 142 -4.51 5.09 -1.51
C GLY A 142 -4.24 3.60 -1.41
N THR A 143 -3.57 3.03 -2.41
CA THR A 143 -3.10 1.64 -2.37
C THR A 143 -1.97 1.47 -1.34
N CYS A 144 -1.54 0.24 -1.08
CA CYS A 144 -0.36 -0.03 -0.24
C CYS A 144 0.84 0.85 -0.64
N LEU A 145 1.21 0.92 -1.92
CA LEU A 145 2.33 1.74 -2.39
C LEU A 145 2.21 3.22 -2.03
N HIS A 146 1.02 3.80 -2.02
CA HIS A 146 0.80 5.19 -1.60
C HIS A 146 1.12 5.38 -0.11
N GLN A 147 0.64 4.44 0.72
CA GLN A 147 0.86 4.48 2.16
C GLN A 147 2.33 4.24 2.51
N LEU A 148 2.99 3.28 1.83
CA LEU A 148 4.44 3.06 1.98
C LEU A 148 5.24 4.30 1.58
N SER A 149 4.85 4.96 0.48
CA SER A 149 5.49 6.19 0.03
C SER A 149 5.30 7.33 1.01
N LEU A 150 4.10 7.49 1.58
CA LEU A 150 3.84 8.52 2.59
C LEU A 150 4.62 8.26 3.88
N PHE A 151 4.62 7.01 4.36
CA PHE A 151 5.43 6.59 5.50
C PHE A 151 6.92 6.89 5.26
N ALA A 152 7.47 6.45 4.12
CA ALA A 152 8.87 6.69 3.78
C ALA A 152 9.18 8.19 3.64
N ALA A 153 8.29 8.98 3.05
CA ALA A 153 8.48 10.42 2.90
C ALA A 153 8.55 11.13 4.26
N LEU A 154 7.67 10.78 5.19
CA LEU A 154 7.66 11.31 6.55
C LEU A 154 8.92 10.88 7.33
N CYS A 155 9.30 9.60 7.30
CA CYS A 155 10.54 9.13 7.94
C CYS A 155 11.76 9.89 7.41
N ARG A 156 11.89 10.00 6.08
CA ARG A 156 13.01 10.71 5.43
C ARG A 156 13.05 12.19 5.76
N ALA A 157 11.90 12.86 5.85
CA ALA A 157 11.81 14.26 6.25
C ALA A 157 12.34 14.47 7.68
N GLY A 158 12.10 13.51 8.58
CA GLY A 158 12.62 13.52 9.95
C GLY A 158 14.05 12.95 10.12
N GLY A 159 14.74 12.62 9.04
CA GLY A 159 16.13 12.14 9.08
C GLY A 159 16.31 10.64 9.22
N LEU A 160 15.24 9.85 9.15
CA LEU A 160 15.32 8.39 9.23
C LEU A 160 15.43 7.77 7.82
N PRO A 161 16.47 6.95 7.53
CA PRO A 161 16.55 6.24 6.26
C PRO A 161 15.36 5.29 6.09
N ALA A 162 14.63 5.42 4.99
CA ALA A 162 13.47 4.57 4.71
C ALA A 162 13.50 4.03 3.28
N ARG A 163 13.05 2.80 3.08
CA ARG A 163 13.04 2.10 1.77
C ARG A 163 11.81 1.22 1.59
N TYR A 164 11.56 0.80 0.35
CA TYR A 164 10.50 -0.14 0.02
C TYR A 164 11.04 -1.56 -0.01
N ARG A 165 10.25 -2.51 0.48
CA ARG A 165 10.44 -3.95 0.35
C ARG A 165 9.22 -4.54 -0.37
N LEU A 166 9.34 -4.72 -1.69
CA LEU A 166 8.24 -5.18 -2.54
C LEU A 166 8.39 -6.65 -2.94
N TYR A 167 7.27 -7.35 -3.05
CA TYR A 167 7.21 -8.77 -3.39
C TYR A 167 5.83 -9.14 -3.95
N SER A 168 5.76 -10.25 -4.69
CA SER A 168 4.48 -10.82 -5.13
C SER A 168 3.85 -11.60 -3.97
N LEU A 169 2.51 -11.57 -3.88
CA LEU A 169 1.78 -12.26 -2.80
C LEU A 169 1.10 -13.55 -3.24
N ALA A 170 1.01 -14.49 -2.30
CA ALA A 170 -0.14 -15.36 -2.15
C ALA A 170 -1.02 -14.85 -0.96
N LEU A 171 -2.23 -14.34 -1.25
CA LEU A 171 -3.19 -13.86 -0.24
C LEU A 171 -4.01 -14.98 0.36
N ILE A 172 -4.18 -14.98 1.70
CA ILE A 172 -5.06 -15.89 2.45
C ILE A 172 -6.54 -15.80 2.00
N GLU A 173 -7.29 -16.89 2.24
CA GLU A 173 -8.67 -17.09 1.76
C GLU A 173 -9.65 -15.99 2.22
N SER A 174 -9.53 -15.51 3.47
CA SER A 174 -10.39 -14.44 3.99
C SER A 174 -10.24 -13.11 3.24
N MET A 175 -9.02 -12.78 2.81
CA MET A 175 -8.77 -11.60 1.98
C MET A 175 -9.20 -11.81 0.53
N TYR A 176 -9.04 -13.02 0.00
CA TYR A 176 -9.58 -13.36 -1.31
C TYR A 176 -11.11 -13.15 -1.33
N ASP A 177 -11.84 -13.66 -0.34
CA ASP A 177 -13.29 -13.49 -0.29
C ASP A 177 -13.72 -12.03 -0.13
N SER A 178 -13.03 -11.26 0.72
CA SER A 178 -13.37 -9.85 0.96
C SER A 178 -12.97 -8.93 -0.20
N MET A 179 -11.88 -9.19 -0.91
CA MET A 179 -11.35 -8.28 -1.94
C MET A 179 -11.68 -8.73 -3.36
N VAL A 180 -11.74 -10.05 -3.60
CA VAL A 180 -11.80 -10.67 -4.93
C VAL A 180 -13.16 -11.30 -5.23
N GLY A 181 -13.77 -11.94 -4.23
CA GLY A 181 -15.04 -12.66 -4.36
C GLY A 181 -16.24 -11.80 -4.78
N ALA A 182 -16.10 -10.47 -4.76
CA ALA A 182 -17.18 -9.52 -5.02
C ALA A 182 -17.63 -9.40 -6.50
N SER A 183 -16.84 -9.88 -7.48
CA SER A 183 -17.26 -9.83 -8.90
C SER A 183 -16.56 -10.90 -9.75
N PRO A 184 -17.27 -11.61 -10.65
CA PRO A 184 -16.66 -12.58 -11.59
C PRO A 184 -15.61 -11.95 -12.52
N VAL A 185 -15.80 -10.69 -12.90
CA VAL A 185 -14.80 -9.91 -13.65
C VAL A 185 -13.56 -9.72 -12.79
N LEU A 186 -13.77 -9.47 -11.50
CA LEU A 186 -12.71 -9.29 -10.53
C LEU A 186 -11.97 -10.57 -10.19
N LYS A 187 -12.64 -11.73 -10.25
CA LYS A 187 -12.02 -13.05 -10.13
C LYS A 187 -11.12 -13.34 -11.33
N ASP A 188 -11.61 -13.14 -12.55
CA ASP A 188 -10.79 -13.29 -13.76
C ASP A 188 -9.67 -12.24 -13.83
N TRP A 189 -9.91 -11.04 -13.30
CA TRP A 189 -8.88 -10.03 -13.10
C TRP A 189 -7.87 -10.52 -12.08
N TYR A 190 -8.29 -10.92 -10.89
CA TYR A 190 -7.43 -11.40 -9.81
C TYR A 190 -6.62 -12.63 -10.21
N ASP A 191 -7.19 -13.60 -10.90
CA ASP A 191 -6.43 -14.77 -11.40
C ASP A 191 -5.35 -14.35 -12.43
N ALA A 192 -5.54 -13.20 -13.12
CA ALA A 192 -4.54 -12.55 -13.95
C ALA A 192 -3.63 -11.54 -13.18
N PHE A 193 -4.11 -11.00 -12.07
CA PHE A 193 -3.48 -9.98 -11.21
C PHE A 193 -2.75 -10.57 -9.99
N GLY A 194 -2.95 -11.84 -9.63
CA GLY A 194 -2.21 -12.53 -8.56
C GLY A 194 -0.72 -12.54 -8.85
N THR A 195 -0.39 -12.42 -10.13
CA THR A 195 0.96 -12.20 -10.65
C THR A 195 1.37 -10.72 -10.62
N PHE A 196 0.45 -9.75 -10.67
CA PHE A 196 0.72 -8.30 -10.75
C PHE A 196 0.63 -7.56 -9.41
N MET A 197 -0.02 -8.14 -8.39
CA MET A 197 -0.07 -7.56 -7.04
C MET A 197 1.28 -7.68 -6.36
N LEU A 198 2.16 -6.76 -6.71
CA LEU A 198 3.24 -6.33 -5.86
C LEU A 198 2.59 -5.69 -4.65
N HIS A 199 2.63 -6.40 -3.54
CA HIS A 199 2.49 -5.78 -2.25
C HIS A 199 3.90 -5.46 -1.75
N GLY A 200 3.96 -4.75 -0.64
CA GLY A 200 5.22 -4.52 0.01
C GLY A 200 5.02 -3.91 1.36
N THR A 201 6.12 -3.85 2.08
CA THR A 201 6.25 -3.09 3.30
C THR A 201 7.23 -1.96 3.06
N ALA A 202 7.20 -0.95 3.92
CA ALA A 202 8.33 -0.06 4.09
C ALA A 202 9.29 -0.68 5.10
N GLU A 203 10.52 -0.21 5.09
CA GLU A 203 11.48 -0.46 6.17
C GLU A 203 12.11 0.88 6.54
N VAL A 204 12.28 1.12 7.83
CA VAL A 204 12.95 2.29 8.39
C VAL A 204 14.15 1.85 9.22
N LEU A 205 15.28 2.54 9.11
CA LEU A 205 16.48 2.24 9.88
C LEU A 205 16.41 2.93 11.25
N ILE A 206 16.37 2.16 12.33
CA ILE A 206 16.32 2.63 13.72
C ILE A 206 17.39 1.86 14.50
N ASP A 207 18.26 2.55 15.23
CA ASP A 207 19.33 1.95 16.05
C ASP A 207 20.23 0.96 15.28
N GLY A 208 20.43 1.20 13.97
CA GLY A 208 21.24 0.35 13.10
C GLY A 208 20.50 -0.86 12.49
N GLU A 209 19.22 -1.05 12.80
CA GLU A 209 18.40 -2.16 12.32
C GLU A 209 17.27 -1.69 11.38
N TRP A 210 17.01 -2.46 10.32
CA TRP A 210 15.88 -2.19 9.43
C TRP A 210 14.60 -2.77 10.04
N VAL A 211 13.73 -1.88 10.50
CA VAL A 211 12.45 -2.20 11.12
C VAL A 211 11.36 -2.15 10.06
N VAL A 212 10.57 -3.23 9.95
CA VAL A 212 9.49 -3.36 8.98
C VAL A 212 8.30 -2.47 9.38
N ALA A 213 7.67 -1.84 8.39
CA ALA A 213 6.45 -1.06 8.57
C ALA A 213 5.43 -1.42 7.49
N ASP A 214 4.28 -1.93 7.92
CA ASP A 214 3.12 -2.17 7.06
C ASP A 214 1.86 -1.47 7.59
N PRO A 215 1.66 -0.18 7.27
CA PRO A 215 0.50 0.56 7.72
C PRO A 215 -0.75 0.32 6.84
N THR A 216 -0.72 -0.64 5.90
CA THR A 216 -1.70 -0.76 4.79
C THR A 216 -3.16 -0.82 5.24
N PHE A 217 -3.43 -1.54 6.33
CA PHE A 217 -4.78 -1.77 6.85
C PHE A 217 -5.01 -0.97 8.14
N THR A 218 -6.14 -0.28 8.18
CA THR A 218 -6.59 0.41 9.40
C THR A 218 -6.97 -0.63 10.47
N PRO A 219 -6.89 -0.30 11.78
CA PRO A 219 -7.21 -1.25 12.84
C PRO A 219 -8.59 -1.87 12.67
N GLU A 220 -9.57 -1.11 12.17
CA GLU A 220 -10.93 -1.61 11.99
C GLU A 220 -10.98 -2.62 10.85
N TYR A 221 -10.23 -2.41 9.77
CA TYR A 221 -10.18 -3.39 8.68
C TYR A 221 -9.47 -4.68 9.11
N GLU A 222 -8.38 -4.59 9.88
CA GLU A 222 -7.69 -5.74 10.45
C GLU A 222 -8.59 -6.53 11.41
N MET A 223 -9.35 -5.82 12.24
CA MET A 223 -10.34 -6.45 13.12
C MET A 223 -11.43 -7.18 12.33
N ALA A 224 -11.95 -6.57 11.27
CA ALA A 224 -12.93 -7.21 10.38
C ALA A 224 -12.36 -8.45 9.67
N MET A 225 -11.04 -8.48 9.45
CA MET A 225 -10.33 -9.64 8.90
C MET A 225 -10.03 -10.72 9.95
N GLY A 226 -10.07 -10.39 11.24
CA GLY A 226 -9.71 -11.30 12.32
C GLY A 226 -8.20 -11.55 12.43
N VAL A 227 -7.38 -10.58 12.03
CA VAL A 227 -5.91 -10.65 12.09
C VAL A 227 -5.38 -9.77 13.23
N PRO A 228 -4.14 -10.00 13.74
CA PRO A 228 -3.55 -9.11 14.72
C PRO A 228 -3.47 -7.67 14.22
N LEU A 229 -3.52 -6.71 15.16
CA LEU A 229 -3.42 -5.30 14.83
C LEU A 229 -1.95 -4.97 14.60
N ALA A 230 -1.57 -4.71 13.33
CA ALA A 230 -0.16 -4.57 12.98
C ALA A 230 0.48 -3.35 13.65
N LYS A 231 1.67 -3.55 14.23
CA LYS A 231 2.50 -2.53 14.87
C LYS A 231 3.79 -2.34 14.08
N LEU A 232 4.49 -1.23 14.30
CA LEU A 232 5.82 -1.05 13.74
C LEU A 232 6.74 -2.21 14.18
N GLY A 233 7.41 -2.84 13.24
CA GLY A 233 8.26 -4.02 13.45
C GLY A 233 7.57 -5.35 13.19
N ASP A 234 6.24 -5.40 13.08
CA ASP A 234 5.55 -6.63 12.66
C ASP A 234 5.83 -6.91 11.17
N ASP A 235 6.29 -8.13 10.87
CA ASP A 235 6.38 -8.61 9.49
C ASP A 235 5.04 -9.24 9.08
N PRO A 236 4.35 -8.75 8.04
CA PRO A 236 3.06 -9.31 7.61
C PRO A 236 3.18 -10.75 7.06
N THR A 237 4.41 -11.21 6.78
CA THR A 237 4.71 -12.58 6.38
C THR A 237 4.29 -13.57 7.46
N GLY A 238 3.36 -14.47 7.13
CA GLY A 238 2.81 -15.43 8.10
C GLY A 238 1.78 -14.82 9.07
N MET A 239 1.51 -13.52 8.98
CA MET A 239 0.33 -12.90 9.59
C MET A 239 -0.83 -12.92 8.60
N TRP A 240 -0.65 -12.37 7.41
CA TRP A 240 -1.77 -12.31 6.46
C TRP A 240 -1.35 -12.46 5.01
N ASN A 241 -0.05 -12.41 4.73
CA ASN A 241 0.50 -12.73 3.42
C ASN A 241 1.64 -13.74 3.49
N TYR A 242 1.94 -14.29 2.31
CA TYR A 242 3.10 -15.12 2.06
C TYR A 242 3.80 -14.56 0.81
N PRO A 243 4.99 -13.95 0.98
CA PRO A 243 5.80 -13.54 -0.15
C PRO A 243 6.14 -14.73 -1.03
N VAL A 244 5.98 -14.57 -2.33
CA VAL A 244 6.45 -15.58 -3.29
C VAL A 244 7.97 -15.57 -3.29
N GLU A 245 8.56 -16.74 -3.10
CA GLU A 245 10.01 -16.90 -3.04
C GLU A 245 10.70 -16.33 -4.30
N GLY A 246 11.85 -15.70 -4.10
CA GLY A 246 12.63 -15.07 -5.19
C GLY A 246 12.10 -13.73 -5.70
N THR A 247 10.89 -13.30 -5.33
CA THR A 247 10.27 -12.06 -5.83
C THR A 247 10.62 -10.80 -5.04
N MET A 248 11.21 -10.95 -3.85
CA MET A 248 11.59 -9.84 -2.97
C MET A 248 12.58 -8.87 -3.63
N MET A 249 12.28 -7.58 -3.47
CA MET A 249 13.03 -6.46 -4.02
C MET A 249 13.11 -5.32 -3.00
N LEU A 250 14.32 -4.80 -2.78
CA LEU A 250 14.55 -3.59 -1.99
C LEU A 250 14.75 -2.39 -2.94
N LEU A 251 13.92 -1.37 -2.79
CA LEU A 251 13.92 -0.19 -3.66
C LEU A 251 14.06 1.09 -2.84
N GLU A 252 14.81 2.06 -3.36
CA GLU A 252 14.84 3.41 -2.79
C GLU A 252 13.62 4.23 -3.24
N GLY A 253 13.32 4.19 -4.53
CA GLY A 253 12.14 4.81 -5.13
C GLY A 253 11.48 3.87 -6.13
N LEU A 254 10.29 4.24 -6.58
CA LEU A 254 9.56 3.47 -7.58
C LEU A 254 10.05 3.82 -9.00
N PRO A 255 10.06 2.83 -9.93
CA PRO A 255 10.56 3.05 -11.28
C PRO A 255 9.72 4.06 -12.06
N TYR A 256 10.32 4.77 -13.03
CA TYR A 256 9.53 5.57 -13.95
C TYR A 256 8.58 4.68 -14.76
N GLY A 257 7.35 5.16 -14.95
CA GLY A 257 6.28 4.36 -15.54
C GLY A 257 5.67 3.34 -14.58
N ALA A 258 6.14 3.26 -13.32
CA ALA A 258 5.39 2.59 -12.26
C ALA A 258 3.97 3.17 -12.23
N GLY A 259 3.00 2.27 -12.25
CA GLY A 259 1.60 2.66 -12.28
C GLY A 259 1.06 3.08 -13.65
N ALA A 260 1.83 3.13 -14.75
CA ALA A 260 1.28 3.57 -16.05
C ALA A 260 0.12 2.67 -16.53
N VAL A 261 0.34 1.36 -16.55
CA VAL A 261 -0.70 0.37 -16.90
C VAL A 261 -1.84 0.39 -15.88
N TRP A 262 -1.49 0.45 -14.59
CA TRP A 262 -2.46 0.53 -13.48
C TRP A 262 -3.36 1.76 -13.59
N ASN A 263 -2.80 2.93 -13.89
CA ASN A 263 -3.53 4.20 -14.01
C ASN A 263 -4.47 4.16 -15.20
N VAL A 264 -4.08 3.55 -16.33
CA VAL A 264 -5.00 3.31 -17.44
C VAL A 264 -6.16 2.41 -17.00
N LEU A 265 -5.85 1.31 -16.30
CA LEU A 265 -6.88 0.38 -15.84
C LEU A 265 -7.84 1.04 -14.86
N VAL A 266 -7.34 1.66 -13.79
CA VAL A 266 -8.18 2.24 -12.74
C VAL A 266 -8.89 3.50 -13.21
N ASN A 267 -8.21 4.38 -13.94
CA ASN A 267 -8.76 5.69 -14.30
C ASN A 267 -9.55 5.69 -15.61
N TRP A 268 -9.58 4.62 -16.39
CA TRP A 268 -10.26 4.63 -17.70
C TRP A 268 -11.07 3.37 -17.97
N ILE A 269 -10.50 2.19 -17.72
CA ILE A 269 -11.11 0.93 -18.13
C ILE A 269 -12.04 0.37 -17.04
N GLY A 270 -11.60 0.36 -15.79
CA GLY A 270 -12.19 -0.39 -14.68
C GLY A 270 -12.83 0.43 -13.58
N LYS A 271 -13.13 1.72 -13.78
CA LYS A 271 -13.62 2.62 -12.71
C LYS A 271 -14.75 2.01 -11.89
N GLY A 272 -15.70 1.34 -12.54
CA GLY A 272 -16.85 0.76 -11.86
C GLY A 272 -16.53 -0.47 -11.03
N GLU A 273 -15.61 -1.31 -11.49
CA GLU A 273 -15.14 -2.46 -10.69
C GLU A 273 -14.28 -1.99 -9.52
N VAL A 274 -13.41 -1.00 -9.75
CA VAL A 274 -12.61 -0.36 -8.70
C VAL A 274 -13.51 0.29 -7.64
N LEU A 275 -14.57 0.98 -8.04
CA LEU A 275 -15.54 1.56 -7.11
C LEU A 275 -16.19 0.47 -6.24
N LYS A 276 -16.61 -0.66 -6.82
CA LYS A 276 -17.18 -1.78 -6.05
C LYS A 276 -16.19 -2.32 -5.02
N ILE A 277 -14.92 -2.46 -5.38
CA ILE A 277 -13.87 -2.88 -4.44
C ILE A 277 -13.77 -1.87 -3.30
N ASN A 278 -13.64 -0.59 -3.62
CA ASN A 278 -13.48 0.46 -2.61
C ASN A 278 -14.71 0.55 -1.68
N MET A 279 -15.91 0.31 -2.20
CA MET A 279 -17.14 0.20 -1.40
C MET A 279 -17.10 -1.00 -0.45
N ASN A 280 -16.67 -2.17 -0.93
CA ASN A 280 -16.55 -3.37 -0.09
C ASN A 280 -15.48 -3.19 1.01
N LEU A 281 -14.33 -2.58 0.69
CA LEU A 281 -13.32 -2.23 1.69
C LEU A 281 -13.91 -1.33 2.79
N GLU A 282 -14.70 -0.32 2.43
CA GLU A 282 -15.35 0.56 3.40
C GLU A 282 -16.43 -0.17 4.23
N GLU A 283 -17.16 -1.11 3.63
CA GLU A 283 -18.12 -1.95 4.33
C GLU A 283 -17.43 -2.89 5.33
N GLY A 284 -16.26 -3.43 4.97
CA GLY A 284 -15.34 -4.12 5.88
C GLY A 284 -14.95 -3.26 7.08
N ARG A 285 -14.49 -2.01 6.85
CA ARG A 285 -14.16 -1.07 7.94
C ARG A 285 -15.35 -0.77 8.84
N LYS A 286 -16.54 -0.59 8.28
CA LYS A 286 -17.76 -0.37 9.07
C LYS A 286 -18.11 -1.55 9.97
N ARG A 287 -17.89 -2.79 9.49
CA ARG A 287 -18.05 -3.99 10.33
C ARG A 287 -17.01 -4.01 11.44
N GLY A 288 -15.76 -3.75 11.11
CA GLY A 288 -14.66 -3.64 12.06
C GLY A 288 -14.87 -2.60 13.14
N ARG A 289 -15.35 -1.40 12.79
CA ARG A 289 -15.66 -0.33 13.76
C ARG A 289 -16.68 -0.77 14.80
N LYS A 290 -17.75 -1.44 14.36
CA LYS A 290 -18.75 -2.00 15.28
C LYS A 290 -18.13 -3.03 16.23
N MET A 291 -17.26 -3.90 15.70
CA MET A 291 -16.55 -4.88 16.52
C MET A 291 -15.62 -4.21 17.54
N LEU A 292 -14.90 -3.15 17.15
CA LEU A 292 -14.04 -2.36 18.04
C LEU A 292 -14.86 -1.68 19.14
N GLU A 293 -16.00 -1.08 18.81
CA GLU A 293 -16.91 -0.43 19.77
C GLU A 293 -17.49 -1.42 20.80
N GLU A 294 -17.69 -2.69 20.41
CA GLU A 294 -18.20 -3.75 21.28
C GLU A 294 -17.12 -4.35 22.21
N ILE A 295 -15.84 -4.28 21.81
CA ILE A 295 -14.71 -4.80 22.59
C ILE A 295 -14.28 -3.76 23.63
N LYS A 296 -14.36 -4.11 24.91
CA LYS A 296 -13.98 -3.21 26.03
C LYS A 296 -12.46 -2.99 26.17
N GLU A 297 -11.64 -3.87 25.59
CA GLU A 297 -10.18 -3.85 25.69
C GLU A 297 -9.55 -4.29 24.35
N GLU A 298 -9.19 -3.33 23.49
CA GLU A 298 -8.54 -3.59 22.19
C GLU A 298 -7.21 -4.34 22.33
N ASP A 299 -6.42 -4.00 23.35
CA ASP A 299 -5.17 -4.69 23.69
C ASP A 299 -5.38 -6.18 24.00
N ARG A 300 -6.52 -6.52 24.59
CA ARG A 300 -6.87 -7.90 24.90
C ARG A 300 -7.19 -8.67 23.62
N TYR A 301 -7.91 -8.06 22.67
CA TYR A 301 -8.13 -8.66 21.36
C TYR A 301 -6.79 -8.95 20.66
N ASP A 302 -5.93 -7.94 20.54
CA ASP A 302 -4.64 -8.10 19.86
C ASP A 302 -3.80 -9.20 20.52
N MET A 303 -3.74 -9.22 21.86
CA MET A 303 -3.04 -10.27 22.61
C MET A 303 -3.63 -11.68 22.38
N GLU A 304 -4.95 -11.83 22.41
CA GLU A 304 -5.61 -13.13 22.23
C GLU A 304 -5.46 -13.65 20.79
N VAL A 305 -5.59 -12.77 19.80
CA VAL A 305 -5.40 -13.13 18.39
C VAL A 305 -3.94 -13.50 18.16
N ARG A 306 -2.96 -12.72 18.63
CA ARG A 306 -1.53 -13.08 18.49
C ARG A 306 -1.16 -14.43 19.09
N LYS A 307 -1.80 -14.84 20.20
CA LYS A 307 -1.58 -16.15 20.83
C LYS A 307 -2.15 -17.32 20.03
N SER A 308 -3.28 -17.11 19.35
CA SER A 308 -4.07 -18.19 18.75
C SER A 308 -4.00 -18.24 17.22
N TYR A 309 -3.61 -17.13 16.59
CA TYR A 309 -3.64 -16.95 15.16
C TYR A 309 -2.54 -17.74 14.47
N LYS A 310 -2.95 -18.57 13.51
CA LYS A 310 -2.05 -19.26 12.58
C LYS A 310 -2.52 -18.92 11.17
N ALA A 311 -1.76 -18.13 10.43
CA ALA A 311 -2.11 -17.84 9.03
C ALA A 311 -2.20 -19.15 8.27
N LYS A 312 -3.38 -19.47 7.72
CA LYS A 312 -3.53 -20.64 6.85
C LYS A 312 -3.03 -20.25 5.45
N MET A 313 -1.93 -20.87 5.01
CA MET A 313 -1.54 -20.77 3.60
C MET A 313 -2.69 -21.29 2.73
N PRO A 314 -3.18 -20.48 1.79
CA PRO A 314 -4.25 -20.90 0.89
C PRO A 314 -3.66 -21.88 -0.13
N LYS A 315 -4.01 -23.16 -0.01
CA LYS A 315 -3.65 -24.19 -1.01
C LYS A 315 -4.06 -23.79 -2.43
N VAL A 316 -5.18 -23.08 -2.54
CA VAL A 316 -5.84 -22.68 -3.78
C VAL A 316 -5.05 -21.65 -4.59
N THR A 317 -4.28 -20.76 -3.96
CA THR A 317 -3.59 -19.64 -4.66
C THR A 317 -2.32 -20.10 -5.38
N LEU A 318 -1.64 -21.14 -4.89
CA LEU A 318 -0.44 -21.71 -5.54
C LEU A 318 -0.80 -22.63 -6.72
N GLU A 319 -1.86 -23.45 -6.59
CA GLU A 319 -2.32 -24.34 -7.66
C GLU A 319 -3.00 -23.59 -8.82
N ARG A 320 -3.68 -22.45 -8.56
CA ARG A 320 -4.39 -21.67 -9.58
C ARG A 320 -3.53 -20.61 -10.29
N SER A 321 -2.32 -20.36 -9.80
CA SER A 321 -1.37 -19.43 -10.42
C SER A 321 0.01 -20.08 -10.62
N PRO A 322 0.10 -21.17 -11.42
CA PRO A 322 1.35 -21.91 -11.64
C PRO A 322 2.49 -21.06 -12.24
N GLN A 323 2.18 -19.86 -12.75
CA GLN A 323 3.16 -18.92 -13.30
C GLN A 323 3.88 -18.07 -12.23
N LEU A 324 3.49 -18.20 -10.96
CA LEU A 324 4.08 -17.50 -9.82
C LEU A 324 5.31 -18.21 -9.24
N VAL A 325 5.47 -19.52 -9.45
CA VAL A 325 6.62 -20.26 -8.91
C VAL A 325 7.84 -19.99 -9.79
N PHE A 326 8.88 -19.39 -9.21
CA PHE A 326 10.16 -19.20 -9.88
C PHE A 326 11.05 -20.40 -9.52
N GLU A 327 11.31 -21.29 -10.49
CA GLU A 327 12.41 -22.24 -10.34
C GLU A 327 13.73 -21.47 -10.28
N SER A 328 14.56 -21.86 -9.30
CA SER A 328 15.81 -21.21 -8.88
C SER A 328 16.88 -21.14 -9.96
#